data_AF-A0A7C6WN45-F1
#
_entry.id   AF-A0A7C6WN45-F1
#
_cell.length_a   1.000
_cell.length_b   1.000
_cell.length_c   1.000
_cell.angle_alpha   90.00
_cell.angle_beta   90.00
_cell.angle_gamma   90.00
#
_symmetry.space_group_name_H-M   'P 1'
#
loop_
_entity.id
_entity.type
_entity.pdbx_description
1 polymer ?
#
loop_
_entity_poly.entity_id
_entity_poly.type
_entity_poly.pdbx_seq_one_letter_code
_entity_poly.pdbx_strand_id
1 'polypeptide(L)'
;MLIAGIIGQNNKEKISNLINRIFSNSKKRISIVDSKNLSNFDAKRIKNYFNELEKNSIDIVILKMDIRDLLKEIFYNFKFDVIIFTDKADEIDEDKIETYRKIMKKTFSLLSEKGVAIINADDNDLSSFLSGIKHYIVTYGFNLKASITTSSIGDFMDKDNIMCCLQRTIHTKNGKILEPQEFKIKADLNGIDPYNVLAAATFALINGVDINLMNN
;
A
#
# COMPACT_ATOMS: atom_id res chain seq x y z
N MET A 1 -15.01 7.77 -4.51
CA MET A 1 -13.87 7.85 -3.57
C MET A 1 -13.15 6.51 -3.57
N LEU A 2 -11.81 6.50 -3.49
CA LEU A 2 -11.00 5.29 -3.40
C LEU A 2 -10.79 4.90 -1.94
N ILE A 3 -10.96 3.62 -1.60
CA ILE A 3 -10.75 3.12 -0.24
C ILE A 3 -9.52 2.21 -0.22
N ALA A 4 -8.45 2.67 0.41
CA ALA A 4 -7.20 1.92 0.55
C ALA A 4 -6.99 1.43 1.99
N GLY A 5 -6.36 0.26 2.13
CA GLY A 5 -5.90 -0.26 3.42
C GLY A 5 -4.38 -0.33 3.46
N ILE A 6 -3.76 0.12 4.55
CA ILE A 6 -2.36 -0.22 4.87
C ILE A 6 -2.40 -1.17 6.06
N ILE A 7 -2.03 -2.42 5.83
CA ILE A 7 -2.21 -3.52 6.76
C ILE A 7 -0.84 -4.09 7.14
N GLY A 8 -0.58 -4.15 8.44
CA GLY A 8 0.64 -4.71 9.00
C GLY A 8 0.86 -4.27 10.45
N GLN A 9 1.98 -4.65 11.05
CA GLN A 9 2.36 -4.29 12.42
C GLN A 9 3.03 -2.93 12.45
N ASN A 10 3.99 -2.68 11.57
CA ASN A 10 4.88 -1.52 11.62
C ASN A 10 4.73 -0.61 10.39
N ASN A 11 5.40 0.53 10.40
CA ASN A 11 5.59 1.44 9.26
C ASN A 11 4.35 2.08 8.59
N LYS A 12 3.13 1.69 8.96
CA LYS A 12 1.88 2.21 8.38
C LYS A 12 1.80 3.73 8.36
N GLU A 13 2.22 4.37 9.46
CA GLU A 13 2.28 5.83 9.59
C GLU A 13 3.20 6.45 8.54
N LYS A 14 4.44 5.95 8.45
CA LYS A 14 5.46 6.43 7.50
C LYS A 14 4.96 6.29 6.06
N ILE A 15 4.39 5.13 5.70
CA ILE A 15 3.85 4.88 4.35
C ILE A 15 2.68 5.83 4.05
N SER A 16 1.73 5.98 4.98
CA SER A 16 0.57 6.86 4.76
C SER A 16 0.97 8.32 4.58
N ASN A 17 1.98 8.79 5.33
CA ASN A 17 2.50 10.15 5.22
C ASN A 17 3.29 10.35 3.92
N LEU A 18 4.06 9.36 3.47
CA LEU A 18 4.70 9.38 2.15
C LEU A 18 3.68 9.44 1.01
N ILE A 19 2.62 8.63 1.08
CA ILE A 19 1.51 8.69 0.10
C ILE A 19 0.88 10.08 0.12
N ASN A 20 0.56 10.63 1.29
CA ASN A 20 -0.01 11.97 1.39
C ASN A 20 0.89 13.04 0.76
N ARG A 21 2.21 12.95 0.95
CA ARG A 21 3.18 13.86 0.32
C ARG A 21 3.28 13.66 -1.19
N ILE A 22 3.33 12.43 -1.69
CA ILE A 22 3.36 12.18 -3.15
C ILE A 22 2.10 12.75 -3.81
N PHE A 23 0.96 12.60 -3.14
CA PHE A 23 -0.31 13.11 -3.65
C PHE A 23 -0.55 14.58 -3.35
N SER A 24 0.23 15.28 -2.53
CA SER A 24 0.02 16.72 -2.27
C SER A 24 0.26 17.57 -3.53
N ASN A 25 1.12 17.11 -4.44
CA ASN A 25 1.32 17.71 -5.75
C ASN A 25 0.21 17.35 -6.76
N SER A 26 -0.62 16.36 -6.43
CA SER A 26 -1.81 16.03 -7.17
C SER A 26 -3.00 16.82 -6.59
N LYS A 27 -4.01 17.13 -7.40
CA LYS A 27 -5.24 17.78 -6.92
C LYS A 27 -6.14 16.85 -6.08
N LYS A 28 -5.58 15.77 -5.50
CA LYS A 28 -6.30 14.73 -4.78
C LYS A 28 -6.29 14.99 -3.29
N ARG A 29 -7.47 14.90 -2.67
CA ARG A 29 -7.63 15.05 -1.22
C ARG A 29 -7.62 13.68 -0.55
N ILE A 30 -6.74 13.50 0.43
CA ILE A 30 -6.57 12.25 1.16
C ILE A 30 -7.05 12.41 2.61
N SER A 31 -7.78 11.41 3.10
CA SER A 31 -8.09 11.25 4.52
C SER A 31 -7.39 10.00 5.05
N ILE A 32 -6.56 10.15 6.08
CA ILE A 32 -5.88 9.03 6.75
C ILE A 32 -6.58 8.77 8.08
N VAL A 33 -6.92 7.52 8.36
CA VAL A 33 -7.62 7.12 9.58
C VAL A 33 -7.07 5.81 10.13
N ASP A 34 -6.93 5.73 11.45
CA ASP A 34 -6.60 4.49 12.16
C ASP A 34 -7.85 3.65 12.39
N SER A 35 -7.75 2.34 12.18
CA SER A 35 -8.79 1.34 12.47
C SER A 35 -9.35 1.45 13.89
N LYS A 36 -8.52 1.82 14.87
CA LYS A 36 -8.91 2.02 16.27
C LYS A 36 -9.94 3.13 16.44
N ASN A 37 -9.94 4.12 15.56
CA ASN A 37 -10.94 5.20 15.58
C ASN A 37 -12.31 4.74 15.05
N LEU A 38 -12.35 3.62 14.33
CA LEU A 38 -13.56 3.03 13.77
C LEU A 38 -14.02 1.77 14.53
N SER A 39 -13.22 1.25 15.47
CA SER A 39 -13.50 -0.06 16.09
C SER A 39 -14.76 -0.08 16.95
N ASN A 40 -15.21 1.08 17.42
CA ASN A 40 -16.43 1.24 18.23
C ASN A 40 -17.64 1.69 17.39
N PHE A 41 -17.49 1.73 16.07
CA PHE A 41 -18.58 2.09 15.17
C PHE A 41 -19.40 0.85 14.83
N ASP A 42 -20.70 1.02 14.70
CA ASP A 42 -21.55 0.06 14.02
C ASP A 42 -21.50 0.30 12.50
N ALA A 43 -22.09 -0.60 11.72
CA ALA A 43 -22.11 -0.50 10.26
C ALA A 43 -22.74 0.82 9.78
N LYS A 44 -23.73 1.36 10.49
CA LYS A 44 -24.40 2.62 10.16
C LYS A 44 -23.46 3.81 10.34
N ARG A 45 -22.70 3.87 11.44
CA ARG A 45 -21.72 4.91 11.71
C ARG A 45 -20.57 4.89 10.72
N ILE A 46 -20.09 3.70 10.34
CA ILE A 46 -19.07 3.58 9.29
C ILE A 46 -19.59 4.10 7.95
N LYS A 47 -20.80 3.71 7.55
CA LYS A 47 -21.43 4.22 6.34
C LYS A 47 -21.56 5.75 6.38
N ASN A 48 -22.04 6.30 7.50
CA ASN A 48 -22.16 7.75 7.66
C ASN A 48 -20.80 8.45 7.59
N TYR A 49 -19.76 7.90 8.21
CA TYR A 49 -18.41 8.43 8.14
C TYR A 49 -17.92 8.54 6.69
N PHE A 50 -18.03 7.46 5.91
CA PHE A 50 -17.63 7.50 4.49
C PHE A 50 -18.48 8.46 3.65
N ASN A 51 -19.81 8.53 3.90
CA ASN A 51 -20.67 9.50 3.23
C ASN A 51 -20.23 10.94 3.51
N GLU A 52 -19.80 11.27 4.73
CA GLU A 52 -19.29 12.60 5.05
C GLU A 52 -17.96 12.88 4.35
N LEU A 53 -17.07 11.91 4.22
CA LEU A 53 -15.84 12.07 3.44
C LEU A 53 -16.14 12.35 1.96
N GLU A 54 -17.10 11.64 1.38
CA GLU A 54 -17.54 11.89 0.00
C GLU A 54 -18.14 13.29 -0.19
N LYS A 55 -19.02 13.73 0.71
CA LYS A 55 -19.57 15.10 0.70
C LYS A 55 -18.49 16.16 0.78
N ASN A 56 -17.43 15.89 1.53
CA ASN A 56 -16.28 16.78 1.67
C ASN A 56 -15.28 16.65 0.51
N SER A 57 -15.64 15.96 -0.58
CA SER A 57 -14.79 15.79 -1.78
C SER A 57 -13.42 15.16 -1.45
N ILE A 58 -13.40 14.19 -0.54
CA ILE A 58 -12.22 13.35 -0.32
C ILE A 58 -12.13 12.35 -1.47
N ASP A 59 -10.97 12.33 -2.13
CA ASP A 59 -10.72 11.42 -3.25
C ASP A 59 -10.29 10.04 -2.77
N ILE A 60 -9.45 9.99 -1.72
CA ILE A 60 -8.79 8.79 -1.23
C ILE A 60 -8.93 8.70 0.29
N VAL A 61 -9.34 7.54 0.79
CA VAL A 61 -9.28 7.21 2.22
C VAL A 61 -8.25 6.12 2.42
N ILE A 62 -7.33 6.34 3.35
CA ILE A 62 -6.33 5.36 3.76
C ILE A 62 -6.66 4.91 5.18
N LEU A 63 -7.12 3.67 5.30
CA LEU A 63 -7.33 3.02 6.59
C LEU A 63 -6.05 2.28 7.00
N LYS A 64 -5.40 2.74 8.06
CA LYS A 64 -4.28 2.03 8.69
C LYS A 64 -4.86 0.96 9.62
N MET A 65 -4.49 -0.30 9.42
CA MET A 65 -5.01 -1.43 10.21
C MET A 65 -3.87 -2.25 10.79
N ASP A 66 -3.96 -2.58 12.07
CA ASP A 66 -3.14 -3.64 12.65
C ASP A 66 -3.68 -5.00 12.16
N ILE A 67 -2.82 -6.00 12.02
CA ILE A 67 -3.22 -7.37 11.65
C ILE A 67 -4.36 -7.91 12.52
N ARG A 68 -4.34 -7.59 13.83
CA ARG A 68 -5.38 -8.01 14.79
C ARG A 68 -6.75 -7.41 14.49
N ASP A 69 -6.81 -6.28 13.79
CA ASP A 69 -8.07 -5.67 13.40
C ASP A 69 -8.78 -6.48 12.32
N LEU A 70 -8.07 -7.28 11.54
CA LEU A 70 -8.65 -8.15 10.52
C LEU A 70 -9.60 -9.22 11.09
N LEU A 71 -9.53 -9.46 12.41
CA LEU A 71 -10.39 -10.39 13.14
C LEU A 71 -11.67 -9.73 13.68
N LYS A 72 -11.80 -8.40 13.58
CA LYS A 72 -12.98 -7.68 14.07
C LYS A 72 -14.06 -7.68 12.99
N GLU A 73 -15.27 -8.10 13.37
CA GLU A 73 -16.42 -8.24 12.45
C GLU A 73 -16.76 -6.96 11.69
N ILE A 74 -16.56 -5.81 12.33
CA ILE A 74 -16.83 -4.51 11.74
C ILE A 74 -16.07 -4.26 10.43
N PHE A 75 -14.90 -4.88 10.26
CA PHE A 75 -14.10 -4.74 9.05
C PHE A 75 -14.39 -5.82 7.99
N TYR A 76 -15.23 -6.83 8.27
CA TYR A 76 -15.48 -7.93 7.33
C TYR A 76 -16.19 -7.49 6.05
N ASN A 77 -16.94 -6.39 6.14
CA ASN A 77 -17.70 -5.85 5.02
C ASN A 77 -16.92 -4.77 4.24
N PHE A 78 -15.69 -4.47 4.63
CA PHE A 78 -14.85 -3.55 3.85
C PHE A 78 -14.43 -4.21 2.53
N LYS A 79 -14.48 -3.40 1.47
CA LYS A 79 -14.01 -3.77 0.14
C LYS A 79 -13.03 -2.72 -0.35
N PHE A 80 -11.76 -2.99 -0.13
CA PHE A 80 -10.67 -2.11 -0.51
C PHE A 80 -10.44 -2.12 -2.02
N ASP A 81 -10.21 -0.94 -2.55
CA ASP A 81 -9.72 -0.71 -3.90
C ASP A 81 -8.26 -1.09 -4.05
N VAL A 82 -7.47 -0.87 -3.00
CA VAL A 82 -6.05 -1.16 -2.92
C VAL A 82 -5.71 -1.57 -1.49
N ILE A 83 -4.94 -2.63 -1.32
CA ILE A 83 -4.32 -2.97 -0.03
C ILE A 83 -2.81 -2.93 -0.19
N ILE A 84 -2.14 -2.23 0.72
CA ILE A 84 -0.70 -2.35 0.94
C ILE A 84 -0.50 -3.27 2.13
N PHE A 85 0.17 -4.39 1.92
CA PHE A 85 0.58 -5.31 2.97
C PHE A 85 2.07 -5.11 3.25
N THR A 86 2.41 -4.79 4.50
CA THR A 86 3.77 -4.35 4.87
C THR A 86 4.62 -5.42 5.53
N ASP A 87 3.98 -6.34 6.24
CA ASP A 87 4.68 -7.35 7.03
C ASP A 87 5.24 -8.45 6.14
N LYS A 88 6.29 -9.11 6.62
CA LYS A 88 6.88 -10.30 5.98
C LYS A 88 6.65 -11.54 6.84
N ALA A 89 6.72 -12.72 6.23
CA ALA A 89 6.60 -14.00 6.95
C ALA A 89 7.60 -14.13 8.11
N ASP A 90 8.85 -13.71 7.92
CA ASP A 90 9.93 -13.79 8.92
C ASP A 90 9.76 -12.80 10.08
N GLU A 91 8.95 -11.76 9.91
CA GLU A 91 8.55 -10.84 10.99
C GLU A 91 7.41 -11.40 11.85
N ILE A 92 6.81 -12.51 11.41
CA ILE A 92 5.72 -13.21 12.09
C ILE A 92 6.25 -14.56 12.52
N ASP A 93 6.93 -14.57 13.68
CA ASP A 93 7.35 -15.71 14.50
C ASP A 93 7.19 -17.09 13.82
N GLU A 94 8.31 -17.73 13.42
CA GLU A 94 8.39 -18.88 12.48
C GLU A 94 7.41 -20.04 12.79
N ASP A 95 7.09 -20.28 14.07
CA ASP A 95 6.09 -21.27 14.51
C ASP A 95 4.64 -20.92 14.09
N LYS A 96 4.44 -19.78 13.41
CA LYS A 96 3.13 -19.19 13.07
C LYS A 96 2.92 -18.98 11.57
N ILE A 97 3.66 -19.65 10.67
CA ILE A 97 3.42 -19.63 9.21
C ILE A 97 1.92 -19.84 8.84
N GLU A 98 1.21 -20.73 9.54
CA GLU A 98 -0.21 -20.95 9.29
C GLU A 98 -1.09 -19.75 9.72
N THR A 99 -0.69 -19.06 10.78
CA THR A 99 -1.30 -17.79 11.18
C THR A 99 -1.07 -16.73 10.11
N TYR A 100 0.16 -16.60 9.60
CA TYR A 100 0.46 -15.68 8.51
C TYR A 100 -0.38 -15.98 7.26
N ARG A 101 -0.49 -17.25 6.87
CA ARG A 101 -1.36 -17.68 5.77
C ARG A 101 -2.82 -17.26 5.98
N LYS A 102 -3.35 -17.42 7.19
CA LYS A 102 -4.72 -17.00 7.54
C LYS A 102 -4.89 -15.48 7.44
N ILE A 103 -3.91 -14.72 7.94
CA ILE A 103 -3.89 -13.26 7.85
C ILE A 103 -3.88 -12.80 6.39
N MET A 104 -3.02 -13.39 5.56
CA MET A 104 -2.95 -13.08 4.14
C MET A 104 -4.28 -13.39 3.45
N LYS A 105 -4.80 -14.61 3.58
CA LYS A 105 -6.11 -14.98 3.01
C LYS A 105 -7.23 -14.03 3.45
N LYS A 106 -7.26 -13.66 4.73
CA LYS A 106 -8.24 -12.70 5.26
C LYS A 106 -8.04 -11.33 4.62
N THR A 107 -6.80 -10.86 4.52
CA THR A 107 -6.45 -9.59 3.88
C THR A 107 -6.95 -9.53 2.44
N PHE A 108 -6.67 -10.55 1.62
CA PHE A 108 -7.17 -10.61 0.24
C PHE A 108 -8.70 -10.71 0.15
N SER A 109 -9.38 -11.31 1.13
CA SER A 109 -10.85 -11.34 1.15
C SER A 109 -11.50 -9.96 1.33
N LEU A 110 -10.73 -8.99 1.84
CA LEU A 110 -11.15 -7.60 2.00
C LEU A 110 -10.91 -6.76 0.74
N LEU A 111 -10.25 -7.30 -0.30
CA LEU A 111 -10.18 -6.61 -1.58
C LEU A 111 -11.54 -6.66 -2.28
N SER A 112 -11.83 -5.60 -3.03
CA SER A 112 -12.85 -5.60 -4.07
C SER A 112 -12.45 -6.53 -5.22
N GLU A 113 -13.40 -6.93 -6.05
CA GLU A 113 -13.16 -7.84 -7.19
C GLU A 113 -12.07 -7.33 -8.15
N LYS A 114 -11.99 -6.01 -8.36
CA LYS A 114 -10.96 -5.32 -9.15
C LYS A 114 -9.89 -4.67 -8.28
N GLY A 115 -9.78 -5.12 -7.02
CA GLY A 115 -8.85 -4.61 -6.04
C GLY A 115 -7.41 -4.99 -6.38
N VAL A 116 -6.47 -4.13 -6.01
CA VAL A 116 -5.04 -4.36 -6.22
C VAL A 116 -4.34 -4.61 -4.89
N ALA A 117 -3.54 -5.65 -4.81
CA ALA A 117 -2.67 -5.91 -3.67
C ALA A 117 -1.25 -5.41 -3.96
N ILE A 118 -0.67 -4.68 -3.01
CA ILE A 118 0.71 -4.19 -3.03
C ILE A 118 1.47 -4.91 -1.94
N ILE A 119 2.48 -5.70 -2.31
CA ILE A 119 3.12 -6.66 -1.39
C ILE A 119 4.64 -6.63 -1.52
N ASN A 120 5.33 -6.81 -0.41
CA ASN A 120 6.79 -6.91 -0.40
C ASN A 120 7.24 -8.23 -1.04
N ALA A 121 8.01 -8.16 -2.13
CA ALA A 121 8.54 -9.30 -2.87
C ALA A 121 9.65 -10.03 -2.10
N ASP A 122 10.31 -9.35 -1.16
CA ASP A 122 11.44 -9.89 -0.39
C ASP A 122 10.98 -10.79 0.77
N ASP A 123 9.70 -11.10 0.85
CA ASP A 123 9.16 -12.16 1.70
C ASP A 123 9.43 -13.53 1.04
N ASN A 124 10.22 -14.36 1.74
CA ASN A 124 10.68 -15.66 1.27
C ASN A 124 9.56 -16.66 0.96
N ASP A 125 8.41 -16.55 1.65
CA ASP A 125 7.30 -17.50 1.52
C ASP A 125 6.19 -16.99 0.58
N LEU A 126 6.32 -15.76 0.06
CA LEU A 126 5.32 -15.09 -0.77
C LEU A 126 4.80 -15.97 -1.91
N SER A 127 5.71 -16.64 -2.64
CA SER A 127 5.34 -17.47 -3.79
C SER A 127 4.36 -18.60 -3.43
N SER A 128 4.50 -19.20 -2.25
CA SER A 128 3.61 -20.24 -1.76
C SER A 128 2.22 -19.70 -1.41
N PHE A 129 2.15 -18.44 -0.95
CA PHE A 129 0.91 -17.78 -0.54
C PHE A 129 0.11 -17.18 -1.68
N LEU A 130 0.78 -16.69 -2.72
CA LEU A 130 0.11 -16.13 -3.90
C LEU A 130 -0.57 -17.19 -4.77
N SER A 131 -0.25 -18.48 -4.55
CA SER A 131 -0.91 -19.58 -5.24
C SER A 131 -2.43 -19.56 -5.03
N GLY A 132 -3.18 -19.49 -6.13
CA GLY A 132 -4.65 -19.47 -6.13
C GLY A 132 -5.27 -18.09 -5.90
N ILE A 133 -4.47 -17.03 -5.70
CA ILE A 133 -4.96 -15.66 -5.60
C ILE A 133 -5.22 -15.09 -7.00
N LYS A 134 -6.45 -14.63 -7.24
CA LYS A 134 -6.89 -14.09 -8.53
C LYS A 134 -6.82 -12.56 -8.65
N HIS A 135 -6.59 -11.87 -7.54
CA HIS A 135 -6.48 -10.41 -7.54
C HIS A 135 -5.23 -9.94 -8.28
N TYR A 136 -5.27 -8.72 -8.80
CA TYR A 136 -4.08 -8.11 -9.39
C TYR A 136 -3.08 -7.78 -8.28
N ILE A 137 -1.87 -8.29 -8.40
CA ILE A 137 -0.80 -8.11 -7.42
C ILE A 137 0.33 -7.34 -8.07
N VAL A 138 0.77 -6.28 -7.41
CA VAL A 138 1.96 -5.52 -7.77
C VAL A 138 2.93 -5.59 -6.61
N THR A 139 4.16 -5.99 -6.90
CA THR A 139 5.15 -6.26 -5.84
C THR A 139 6.19 -5.14 -5.75
N TYR A 140 6.66 -4.86 -4.54
CA TYR A 140 7.76 -3.94 -4.29
C TYR A 140 8.87 -4.63 -3.50
N GLY A 141 10.13 -4.20 -3.60
CA GLY A 141 11.23 -4.81 -2.84
C GLY A 141 12.58 -4.63 -3.52
N PHE A 142 13.65 -5.06 -2.89
CA PHE A 142 15.01 -5.01 -3.42
C PHE A 142 15.33 -6.17 -4.35
N ASN A 143 14.57 -7.27 -4.33
CA ASN A 143 14.79 -8.33 -5.29
C ASN A 143 14.34 -7.94 -6.71
N LEU A 144 15.03 -8.50 -7.70
CA LEU A 144 14.76 -8.26 -9.12
C LEU A 144 13.43 -8.85 -9.60
N LYS A 145 12.77 -9.71 -8.79
CA LYS A 145 11.42 -10.22 -9.05
C LYS A 145 10.32 -9.26 -8.57
N ALA A 146 10.66 -8.16 -7.89
CA ALA A 146 9.71 -7.11 -7.56
C ALA A 146 9.27 -6.39 -8.85
N SER A 147 8.07 -5.84 -8.84
CA SER A 147 7.60 -4.97 -9.92
C SER A 147 8.23 -3.58 -9.80
N ILE A 148 8.37 -3.10 -8.56
CA ILE A 148 9.03 -1.84 -8.22
C ILE A 148 10.21 -2.16 -7.31
N THR A 149 11.40 -1.70 -7.68
CA THR A 149 12.63 -1.83 -6.87
C THR A 149 13.37 -0.50 -6.82
N THR A 150 14.58 -0.49 -6.25
CA THR A 150 15.47 0.67 -6.30
C THR A 150 16.81 0.30 -6.94
N SER A 151 17.32 1.17 -7.81
CA SER A 151 18.68 1.06 -8.37
C SER A 151 19.71 1.81 -7.52
N SER A 152 19.28 2.81 -6.75
CA SER A 152 20.14 3.53 -5.78
C SER A 152 19.35 4.17 -4.65
N ILE A 153 19.91 4.11 -3.45
CA ILE A 153 19.39 4.74 -2.24
C ILE A 153 20.40 5.84 -1.88
N GLY A 154 19.99 7.11 -1.95
CA GLY A 154 20.74 8.31 -1.58
C GLY A 154 22.26 8.17 -1.47
N ASP A 155 23.00 8.61 -2.49
CA ASP A 155 24.45 8.81 -2.37
C ASP A 155 24.77 9.90 -1.34
N PHE A 156 26.00 9.94 -0.81
CA PHE A 156 26.46 10.90 0.22
C PHE A 156 26.11 12.38 -0.05
N MET A 157 25.89 12.74 -1.32
CA MET A 157 25.56 14.08 -1.80
C MET A 157 24.05 14.37 -1.91
N ASP A 158 23.20 13.35 -1.87
CA ASP A 158 21.79 13.43 -2.32
C ASP A 158 20.87 12.55 -1.43
N LYS A 159 20.99 12.73 -0.11
CA LYS A 159 20.34 11.92 0.94
C LYS A 159 18.81 11.90 0.92
N ASP A 160 18.18 12.82 0.20
CA ASP A 160 16.73 13.00 0.20
C ASP A 160 16.04 12.30 -0.97
N ASN A 161 16.75 11.41 -1.66
CA ASN A 161 16.29 10.81 -2.90
C ASN A 161 16.51 9.31 -2.95
N ILE A 162 15.53 8.61 -3.50
CA ILE A 162 15.66 7.22 -3.92
C ILE A 162 15.40 7.12 -5.43
N MET A 163 16.25 6.39 -6.14
CA MET A 163 15.99 6.02 -7.52
C MET A 163 15.19 4.72 -7.52
N CYS A 164 13.94 4.80 -7.96
CA CYS A 164 13.04 3.67 -8.10
C CYS A 164 13.07 3.18 -9.56
N CYS A 165 12.93 1.88 -9.73
CA CYS A 165 12.81 1.25 -11.05
C CYS A 165 11.51 0.47 -11.12
N LEU A 166 10.67 0.78 -12.10
CA LEU A 166 9.59 -0.09 -12.54
C LEU A 166 10.20 -1.16 -13.45
N GLN A 167 10.25 -2.41 -12.97
CA GLN A 167 10.92 -3.53 -13.64
C GLN A 167 10.05 -4.22 -14.69
N ARG A 168 8.73 -4.05 -14.61
CA ARG A 168 7.76 -4.68 -15.51
C ARG A 168 6.55 -3.79 -15.73
N THR A 169 5.82 -4.08 -16.79
CA THR A 169 4.59 -3.38 -17.12
C THR A 169 3.56 -3.52 -15.99
N ILE A 170 2.97 -2.39 -15.56
CA ILE A 170 1.86 -2.38 -14.60
C ILE A 170 0.62 -1.70 -15.17
N HIS A 171 -0.55 -2.23 -14.80
CA HIS A 171 -1.84 -1.67 -15.18
C HIS A 171 -2.36 -0.79 -14.05
N THR A 172 -2.55 0.49 -14.35
CA THR A 172 -3.11 1.44 -13.39
C THR A 172 -4.62 1.32 -13.33
N LYS A 173 -5.23 1.76 -12.22
CA LYS A 173 -6.69 1.74 -12.03
C LYS A 173 -7.44 2.63 -13.01
N ASN A 174 -6.78 3.63 -13.61
CA ASN A 174 -7.39 4.47 -14.65
C ASN A 174 -7.22 3.90 -16.07
N GLY A 175 -6.72 2.67 -16.19
CA GLY A 175 -6.59 1.95 -17.47
C GLY A 175 -5.32 2.25 -18.24
N LYS A 176 -4.44 3.14 -17.75
CA LYS A 176 -3.13 3.36 -18.36
C LYS A 176 -2.20 2.18 -18.09
N ILE A 177 -1.34 1.91 -19.07
CA ILE A 177 -0.26 0.94 -19.01
C ILE A 177 1.03 1.72 -18.75
N LEU A 178 1.76 1.36 -17.69
CA LEU A 178 3.07 1.94 -17.40
C LEU A 178 4.14 0.93 -17.78
N GLU A 179 5.03 1.33 -18.70
CA GLU A 179 6.16 0.53 -19.14
C GLU A 179 7.36 0.67 -18.20
N PRO A 180 8.29 -0.31 -18.19
CA PRO A 180 9.51 -0.27 -17.40
C PRO A 180 10.29 1.03 -17.59
N GLN A 181 10.62 1.69 -16.47
CA GLN A 181 11.34 2.96 -16.45
C GLN A 181 11.89 3.26 -15.06
N GLU A 182 12.86 4.16 -15.00
CA GLU A 182 13.41 4.69 -13.74
C GLU A 182 12.79 6.03 -13.39
N PHE A 183 12.67 6.31 -12.10
CA PHE A 183 12.16 7.56 -11.59
C PHE A 183 12.64 7.86 -10.18
N LYS A 184 12.71 9.15 -9.84
CA LYS A 184 13.24 9.61 -8.57
C LYS A 184 12.08 9.91 -7.63
N ILE A 185 12.15 9.42 -6.40
CA ILE A 185 11.24 9.88 -5.34
C ILE A 185 12.04 10.67 -4.34
N LYS A 186 11.58 11.91 -4.10
CA LYS A 186 12.03 12.68 -2.95
C LYS A 186 11.48 12.05 -1.68
N ALA A 187 12.36 11.47 -0.91
CA ALA A 187 12.11 10.99 0.42
C ALA A 187 13.30 11.40 1.28
N ASP A 188 13.08 12.30 2.24
CA ASP A 188 14.04 12.53 3.32
C ASP A 188 14.34 11.17 3.97
N LEU A 189 15.47 10.55 3.57
CA LEU A 189 15.81 9.18 3.97
C LEU A 189 16.36 9.16 5.41
N ASN A 190 16.47 10.30 6.09
CA ASN A 190 16.87 10.35 7.49
C ASN A 190 15.78 9.70 8.37
N GLY A 191 15.87 8.38 8.54
CA GLY A 191 14.96 7.58 9.36
C GLY A 191 13.76 6.96 8.61
N ILE A 192 13.68 7.10 7.29
CA ILE A 192 12.68 6.42 6.46
C ILE A 192 13.30 5.19 5.82
N ASP A 193 12.73 4.02 6.14
CA ASP A 193 13.07 2.76 5.48
C ASP A 193 12.71 2.82 3.98
N PRO A 194 13.64 2.53 3.05
CA PRO A 194 13.37 2.52 1.61
C PRO A 194 12.19 1.63 1.21
N TYR A 195 11.89 0.53 1.93
CA TYR A 195 10.70 -0.29 1.68
C TYR A 195 9.41 0.54 1.76
N ASN A 196 9.34 1.50 2.68
CA ASN A 196 8.18 2.39 2.81
C ASN A 196 8.03 3.30 1.61
N VAL A 197 9.15 3.75 1.04
CA VAL A 197 9.15 4.58 -0.17
C VAL A 197 8.71 3.76 -1.37
N LEU A 198 9.21 2.53 -1.53
CA LEU A 198 8.80 1.64 -2.61
C LEU A 198 7.30 1.28 -2.53
N ALA A 199 6.78 1.01 -1.33
CA ALA A 199 5.36 0.76 -1.11
C ALA A 199 4.49 1.98 -1.49
N ALA A 200 4.88 3.18 -1.03
CA ALA A 200 4.17 4.42 -1.33
C ALA A 200 4.24 4.78 -2.83
N ALA A 201 5.41 4.59 -3.47
CA ALA A 201 5.60 4.76 -4.90
C ALA A 201 4.65 3.86 -5.70
N THR A 202 4.65 2.57 -5.35
CA THR A 202 3.80 1.56 -6.00
C THR A 202 2.33 1.94 -5.91
N PHE A 203 1.89 2.39 -4.74
CA PHE A 203 0.52 2.89 -4.55
C PHE A 203 0.21 4.08 -5.44
N ALA A 204 1.10 5.07 -5.52
CA ALA A 204 0.89 6.24 -6.36
C ALA A 204 0.80 5.87 -7.85
N LEU A 205 1.69 4.99 -8.33
CA LEU A 205 1.69 4.52 -9.73
C LEU A 205 0.40 3.79 -10.09
N ILE A 206 -0.03 2.82 -9.27
CA ILE A 206 -1.29 2.07 -9.51
C ILE A 206 -2.48 3.02 -9.60
N ASN A 207 -2.46 4.10 -8.81
CA ASN A 207 -3.52 5.11 -8.80
C ASN A 207 -3.34 6.19 -9.87
N GLY A 208 -2.39 6.00 -10.79
CA GLY A 208 -2.23 6.83 -11.99
C GLY A 208 -1.60 8.19 -11.72
N VAL A 209 -0.89 8.35 -10.60
CA VAL A 209 -0.04 9.53 -10.40
C VAL A 209 1.08 9.48 -11.44
N ASP A 210 1.25 10.58 -12.15
CA ASP A 210 2.33 10.72 -13.12
C ASP A 210 3.67 10.67 -12.39
N ILE A 211 4.56 9.82 -12.87
CA ILE A 211 5.92 9.66 -12.38
C ILE A 211 6.65 11.01 -12.29
N ASN A 212 6.41 11.91 -13.25
CA ASN A 212 7.02 13.23 -13.27
C ASN A 212 6.59 14.11 -12.09
N LEU A 213 5.40 13.87 -11.53
CA LEU A 213 4.91 14.58 -10.34
C LEU A 213 5.52 14.03 -9.04
N MET A 214 6.12 12.83 -9.08
CA MET A 214 6.79 12.22 -7.92
C MET A 214 8.24 12.71 -7.75
N ASN A 215 8.83 13.27 -8.80
CA ASN A 215 10.18 13.84 -8.80
C ASN A 215 10.26 15.20 -8.07
N ASN A 216 9.12 15.81 -7.71
CA ASN A 216 9.01 17.15 -7.14
C ASN A 216 8.72 17.16 -5.65
#